data_AF-A7HCP1-F1
#
_entry.id   AF-A7HCP1-F1
#
_cell.length_a   1.000
_cell.length_b   1.000
_cell.length_c   1.000
_cell.angle_alpha   90.00
_cell.angle_beta   90.00
_cell.angle_gamma   90.00
#
_symmetry.space_group_name_H-M   'P 1'
#
loop_
_entity.id
_entity.type
_entity.pdbx_description
1 polymer ?
#
loop_
_entity_poly.entity_id
_entity_poly.type
_entity_poly.pdbx_seq_one_letter_code
_entity_poly.pdbx_strand_id
1 'polypeptide(L)'
;MAERMKYRVRNGEGEELVVPSLAVLHDLYTHGFLADDDLVRAETSPRWVRVSAMPALHGVRERRGDPRRVGLVVAAAVALAVGLGLLLAR
;
A
#
# COMPACT_ATOMS: atom_id res chain seq x y z
N MET A 1 -18.43 -11.95 -25.08
CA MET A 1 -17.49 -10.97 -24.53
C MET A 1 -17.41 -11.22 -23.03
N ALA A 2 -16.25 -11.60 -22.48
CA ALA A 2 -16.15 -11.84 -21.05
C ALA A 2 -16.27 -10.50 -20.31
N GLU A 3 -17.28 -10.38 -19.43
CA GLU A 3 -17.42 -9.24 -18.54
C GLU A 3 -16.15 -9.13 -17.67
N ARG A 4 -15.39 -8.04 -17.81
CA ARG A 4 -14.21 -7.83 -16.97
C ARG A 4 -14.68 -7.60 -15.54
N MET A 5 -14.33 -8.52 -14.66
CA MET A 5 -14.62 -8.46 -13.24
C MET A 5 -14.10 -7.14 -12.64
N LYS A 6 -15.02 -6.34 -12.10
CA LYS A 6 -14.69 -5.09 -11.39
C LYS A 6 -14.53 -5.36 -9.90
N TYR A 7 -13.82 -4.44 -9.24
CA TYR A 7 -13.56 -4.48 -7.82
C TYR A 7 -14.07 -3.19 -7.18
N ARG A 8 -14.57 -3.30 -5.95
CA ARG A 8 -14.83 -2.16 -5.08
C ARG A 8 -13.78 -2.17 -3.99
N VAL A 9 -13.20 -1.01 -3.76
CA VAL A 9 -12.24 -0.77 -2.70
C VAL A 9 -12.85 0.22 -1.73
N ARG A 10 -12.68 -0.01 -0.44
CA ARG A 10 -13.12 0.89 0.62
C ARG A 10 -11.93 1.21 1.52
N ASN A 11 -11.66 2.50 1.70
CA ASN A 11 -10.59 2.95 2.57
C ASN A 11 -11.02 2.99 4.05
N GLY A 12 -10.09 3.33 4.94
CA GLY A 12 -10.35 3.49 6.37
C GLY A 12 -11.35 4.59 6.73
N GLU A 13 -11.58 5.56 5.84
CA GLU A 13 -12.55 6.65 6.00
C GLU A 13 -13.95 6.25 5.50
N GLY A 14 -14.09 5.05 4.91
CA GLY A 14 -15.35 4.55 4.38
C GLY A 14 -15.66 4.97 2.95
N GLU A 15 -14.76 5.70 2.28
CA GLU A 15 -14.90 6.10 0.88
C GLU A 15 -14.74 4.88 -0.03
N GLU A 16 -15.56 4.81 -1.08
CA GLU A 16 -15.53 3.72 -2.06
C GLU A 16 -14.94 4.15 -3.40
N LEU A 17 -13.99 3.35 -3.88
CA LEU A 17 -13.42 3.45 -5.22
C LEU A 17 -13.82 2.24 -6.05
N VAL A 18 -14.33 2.47 -7.26
CA VAL A 18 -14.59 1.39 -8.23
C VAL A 18 -13.36 1.22 -9.12
N VAL A 19 -12.82 0.01 -9.13
CA VAL A 19 -11.63 -0.36 -9.90
C VAL A 19 -12.03 -1.31 -11.04
N PRO A 20 -11.73 -0.99 -12.30
CA PRO A 20 -12.32 -1.66 -13.46
C PRO A 20 -11.72 -3.03 -13.78
N SER A 21 -10.62 -3.42 -13.11
CA SER A 21 -9.99 -4.73 -13.29
C SER A 21 -8.97 -5.04 -12.18
N LEU A 22 -8.57 -6.31 -12.09
CA LEU A 22 -7.51 -6.76 -11.19
C LEU A 22 -6.15 -6.11 -11.50
N ALA A 23 -5.86 -5.83 -12.78
CA ALA A 23 -4.61 -5.19 -13.19
C ALA A 23 -4.50 -3.76 -12.62
N VAL A 24 -5.58 -2.97 -12.72
CA VAL A 24 -5.60 -1.62 -12.13
C VAL A 24 -5.51 -1.69 -10.60
N LEU A 25 -6.16 -2.68 -9.96
CA LEU A 25 -6.04 -2.88 -8.52
C LEU A 25 -4.59 -3.15 -8.11
N HIS A 26 -3.90 -3.99 -8.88
CA HIS A 26 -2.50 -4.30 -8.67
C HIS A 26 -1.60 -3.07 -8.83
N ASP A 27 -1.83 -2.25 -9.86
CA ASP A 27 -1.07 -1.01 -10.06
C ASP A 27 -1.30 -0.02 -8.91
N LEU A 28 -2.55 0.18 -8.47
CA LEU A 28 -2.86 1.08 -7.36
C LEU A 28 -2.17 0.63 -6.06
N TYR A 29 -2.16 -0.67 -5.78
CA TYR A 29 -1.45 -1.22 -4.62
C TYR A 29 0.06 -1.12 -4.74
N THR A 30 0.61 -1.31 -5.95
CA THR A 30 2.05 -1.21 -6.23
C THR A 30 2.56 0.21 -6.02
N HIS A 31 1.84 1.21 -6.51
CA HIS A 31 2.19 2.64 -6.37
C HIS A 31 1.79 3.22 -5.01
N GLY A 32 1.02 2.47 -4.23
CA GLY A 32 0.72 2.78 -2.85
C GLY A 32 -0.46 3.69 -2.59
N PHE A 33 -1.35 3.82 -3.57
CA PHE A 33 -2.67 4.43 -3.40
C PHE A 33 -3.59 3.60 -2.50
N LEU A 34 -3.32 2.29 -2.37
CA LEU A 34 -4.04 1.40 -1.47
C LEU A 34 -3.18 1.04 -0.26
N ALA A 35 -3.79 1.12 0.93
CA ALA A 35 -3.23 0.67 2.19
C ALA A 35 -3.48 -0.84 2.41
N ASP A 36 -2.68 -1.45 3.27
CA ASP A 36 -2.80 -2.88 3.60
C ASP A 36 -4.13 -3.24 4.28
N ASP A 37 -4.72 -2.28 4.99
CA ASP A 37 -5.98 -2.42 5.73
C ASP A 37 -7.22 -2.03 4.91
N ASP A 38 -7.04 -1.47 3.71
CA ASP A 38 -8.16 -1.18 2.81
C ASP A 38 -8.92 -2.47 2.49
N LEU A 39 -10.22 -2.35 2.32
CA LEU A 39 -11.10 -3.47 2.04
C LEU A 39 -11.38 -3.55 0.55
N VAL A 40 -11.21 -4.72 -0.03
CA VAL A 40 -11.54 -5.02 -1.43
C VAL A 40 -12.63 -6.07 -1.46
N ARG A 41 -13.55 -5.93 -2.40
CA ARG A 41 -14.42 -7.02 -2.83
C ARG A 41 -14.54 -7.01 -4.34
N ALA A 42 -14.74 -8.19 -4.92
CA ALA A 42 -15.14 -8.27 -6.32
C ALA A 42 -16.64 -7.95 -6.45
N GLU A 43 -17.06 -7.40 -7.58
CA GLU A 43 -18.46 -6.99 -7.79
C GLU A 43 -19.44 -8.17 -7.66
N THR A 44 -19.02 -9.37 -8.04
CA THR A 44 -19.83 -10.60 -7.93
C THR A 44 -19.83 -11.20 -6.52
N SER A 45 -19.04 -10.67 -5.60
CA SER A 45 -18.92 -11.20 -4.24
C SER A 45 -19.40 -10.21 -3.19
N PRO A 46 -20.23 -10.64 -2.22
CA PRO A 46 -20.62 -9.79 -1.10
C PRO A 46 -19.49 -9.61 -0.07
N ARG A 47 -18.42 -10.43 -0.13
CA ARG A 47 -17.40 -10.51 0.90
C ARG A 47 -16.31 -9.45 0.69
N TRP A 48 -16.11 -8.63 1.73
CA TRP A 48 -14.94 -7.76 1.84
C TRP A 48 -13.75 -8.53 2.41
N VAL A 49 -12.57 -8.31 1.83
CA VAL A 49 -11.29 -8.85 2.27
C VAL A 49 -10.27 -7.72 2.33
N ARG A 50 -9.31 -7.76 3.26
CA ARG A 50 -8.23 -6.76 3.25
C ARG A 50 -7.36 -6.91 2.01
N VAL A 51 -6.86 -5.79 1.48
CA VAL A 51 -5.88 -5.76 0.39
C VAL A 51 -4.69 -6.66 0.71
N SER A 52 -4.15 -6.56 1.92
CA SER A 52 -3.01 -7.37 2.38
C SER A 52 -3.26 -8.87 2.48
N ALA A 53 -4.53 -9.29 2.48
CA ALA A 53 -4.96 -10.68 2.52
C ALA A 53 -5.33 -11.25 1.13
N MET A 54 -5.27 -10.42 0.07
CA MET A 54 -5.53 -10.90 -1.29
C MET A 54 -4.35 -11.72 -1.83
N PRO A 55 -4.56 -13.00 -2.22
CA PRO A 55 -3.49 -13.82 -2.79
C PRO A 55 -2.88 -13.20 -4.06
N ALA A 56 -3.70 -12.53 -4.87
CA ALA A 56 -3.28 -11.88 -6.10
C ALA A 56 -2.30 -10.70 -5.90
N LEU A 57 -2.20 -10.17 -4.68
CA LEU A 57 -1.35 -9.02 -4.35
C LEU A 57 -0.15 -9.39 -3.47
N HIS A 58 0.00 -10.68 -3.12
CA HIS A 58 1.02 -11.15 -2.18
C HIS A 58 2.44 -10.78 -2.62
N GLY A 59 2.79 -11.00 -3.89
CA GLY A 59 4.11 -10.67 -4.43
C GLY A 59 4.42 -9.17 -4.49
N VAL A 60 3.41 -8.30 -4.55
CA VAL A 60 3.60 -6.84 -4.46
C VAL A 60 3.94 -6.44 -3.04
N ARG A 61 3.22 -7.00 -2.06
CA ARG A 61 3.44 -6.75 -0.64
C ARG A 61 4.86 -7.11 -0.22
N GLU A 62 5.36 -8.26 -0.65
CA GLU A 62 6.73 -8.70 -0.37
C GLU A 62 7.77 -7.73 -0.92
N ARG A 63 7.55 -7.17 -2.12
CA ARG A 63 8.44 -6.17 -2.72
C ARG A 63 8.34 -4.80 -2.07
N ARG A 64 7.14 -4.43 -1.60
CA ARG A 64 6.84 -3.15 -0.95
C ARG A 64 7.35 -3.13 0.50
N GLY A 65 7.48 -4.30 1.13
CA GLY A 65 7.85 -4.45 2.51
C GLY A 65 9.35 -4.53 2.77
N ASP A 66 9.94 -3.41 3.18
CA ASP A 66 10.38 -3.37 4.59
C ASP A 66 10.21 -1.94 5.15
N PRO A 67 9.04 -1.59 5.72
CA PRO A 67 8.84 -0.29 6.36
C PRO A 67 9.83 -0.01 7.50
N ARG A 68 10.45 -1.06 8.08
CA ARG A 68 11.54 -0.87 9.06
C ARG A 68 12.80 -0.31 8.41
N ARG A 69 13.07 -0.61 7.14
CA ARG A 69 14.20 -0.02 6.40
C ARG A 69 14.01 1.46 6.19
N VAL A 70 12.79 1.92 5.87
CA VAL A 70 12.49 3.35 5.75
C VAL A 70 12.70 4.05 7.09
N GLY A 71 12.19 3.47 8.19
CA GLY A 71 12.42 3.99 9.54
C GLY A 71 13.91 4.07 9.91
N LEU A 72 14.69 3.03 9.56
CA LEU A 72 16.15 2.99 9.77
C LEU A 72 16.89 4.06 8.96
N VAL A 73 16.51 4.27 7.71
CA VAL A 73 17.12 5.30 6.84
C VAL A 73 16.82 6.70 7.38
N VAL A 74 15.58 6.95 7.80
CA VAL A 74 15.21 8.24 8.39
C VAL A 74 15.95 8.47 9.72
N ALA A 75 16.02 7.47 10.58
CA ALA A 75 16.77 7.56 11.85
C ALA A 75 18.27 7.84 11.61
N ALA A 76 18.88 7.16 10.64
CA ALA A 76 20.28 7.39 10.27
C ALA A 76 20.51 8.81 9.72
N ALA A 77 19.59 9.32 8.89
CA ALA A 77 19.67 10.68 8.35
C ALA A 77 19.57 11.74 9.45
N VAL A 78 18.66 11.54 10.42
CA VAL A 78 18.53 12.45 11.58
C VAL A 78 19.79 12.43 12.45
N ALA A 79 20.32 11.23 12.75
CA ALA A 79 21.54 11.10 13.55
C ALA A 79 22.75 11.80 12.90
N LEU A 80 22.90 11.67 11.57
CA LEU A 80 23.94 12.35 10.81
C LEU A 80 23.78 13.88 10.85
N ALA A 81 22.56 14.39 10.65
CA ALA A 81 22.29 15.83 10.68
C ALA A 81 22.60 16.45 12.05
N VAL A 82 22.20 15.78 13.14
CA VAL A 82 22.49 16.22 14.51
C VAL A 82 23.99 16.18 14.81
N GLY A 83 24.68 15.12 14.40
CA GLY A 83 26.13 14.99 14.59
C GLY A 83 26.92 16.08 13.86
N LEU A 84 26.56 16.38 12.61
CA LEU A 84 27.14 17.47 11.82
C LEU A 84 26.86 18.84 12.46
N GLY A 85 25.62 19.08 12.92
CA GLY A 85 25.25 20.33 13.59
C GLY A 85 26.07 20.57 14.86
N LEU A 86 26.27 19.53 15.68
CA LEU A 86 27.10 19.61 16.89
C LEU A 86 28.59 19.79 16.59
N LEU A 87 29.09 19.23 15.48
CA LEU A 87 30.48 19.39 15.07
C LEU A 87 30.76 20.82 14.56
N LEU A 88 29.81 21.41 13.82
CA LEU A 88 29.91 22.76 13.26
C LEU A 88 29.62 23.87 14.30
N ALA A 89 28.91 23.54 15.38
CA ALA A 89 28.62 24.47 16.47
C ALA A 89 29.74 24.52 17.54
N ARG A 90 30.84 23.79 17.32
CA ARG A 90 32.01 23.73 18.20
C ARG A 90 33.14 24.60 17.66
#